data_AF-A0AAC8N619-F1
#
_entry.id   AF-A0AAC8N619-F1
#
_cell.length_a   1.000
_cell.length_b   1.000
_cell.length_c   1.000
_cell.angle_alpha   90.00
_cell.angle_beta   90.00
_cell.angle_gamma   90.00
#
_symmetry.space_group_name_H-M   'P 1'
#
loop_
_entity.id
_entity.type
_entity.pdbx_description
1 polymer ?
#
loop_
_entity_poly.entity_id
_entity_poly.type
_entity_poly.pdbx_seq_one_letter_code
_entity_poly.pdbx_strand_id
1 'polypeptide(L)'
;MENQLKEIFGALIAAIGTITSAIGSTPFYFISSNVREDLNIYGNTLQAVGNALEADGQEGISLEKIGNEIQSTGNVTVISGLVIDFKDETKIKLVIAGNWTQALGGLTALADEFEDASDKDESFNIIGNLLQAIGNSLQAIGGIYELKSIRKERLDSKDELVNDTEGNLDNQVNSELDKKKEGQSIDTIGSWIQAVGSVFSLIGQIREESEELEGSDN
;
A
#
# COMPACT_ATOMS: atom_id res chain seq x y z
N MET A 1 -8.27 5.75 26.64
CA MET A 1 -9.17 5.37 25.53
C MET A 1 -9.39 3.88 25.72
N GLU A 2 -10.62 3.40 25.68
CA GLU A 2 -10.88 1.95 25.67
C GLU A 2 -10.16 1.35 24.45
N ASN A 3 -9.61 0.14 24.60
CA ASN A 3 -8.76 -0.50 23.59
C ASN A 3 -9.53 -0.68 22.26
N GLN A 4 -10.78 -1.14 22.33
CA GLN A 4 -11.77 -1.16 21.25
C GLN A 4 -11.85 0.14 20.42
N LEU A 5 -11.90 1.29 21.10
CA LEU A 5 -11.99 2.59 20.43
C LEU A 5 -10.70 2.95 19.67
N LYS A 6 -9.53 2.46 20.12
CA LYS A 6 -8.27 2.67 19.39
C LYS A 6 -8.25 1.87 18.11
N GLU A 7 -8.76 0.65 18.11
CA GLU A 7 -8.78 -0.22 16.94
C GLU A 7 -9.67 0.36 15.85
N ILE A 8 -10.92 0.69 16.18
CA ILE A 8 -11.84 1.36 15.22
C ILE A 8 -11.22 2.67 14.69
N PHE A 9 -10.62 3.47 15.56
CA PHE A 9 -10.00 4.74 15.14
C PHE A 9 -8.76 4.51 14.28
N GLY A 10 -7.95 3.50 14.59
CA GLY A 10 -6.80 3.07 13.80
C GLY A 10 -7.21 2.66 12.39
N ALA A 11 -8.16 1.74 12.27
CA ALA A 11 -8.72 1.28 11.01
C ALA A 11 -9.33 2.44 10.19
N LEU A 12 -10.00 3.40 10.84
CA LEU A 12 -10.55 4.58 10.17
C LEU A 12 -9.45 5.45 9.56
N ILE A 13 -8.39 5.71 10.33
CA ILE A 13 -7.25 6.51 9.87
C ILE A 13 -6.53 5.80 8.72
N ALA A 14 -6.38 4.47 8.79
CA ALA A 14 -5.81 3.67 7.71
C ALA A 14 -6.66 3.73 6.43
N ALA A 15 -7.98 3.60 6.54
CA ALA A 15 -8.91 3.72 5.41
C ALA A 15 -8.86 5.11 4.75
N ILE A 16 -8.79 6.19 5.53
CA ILE A 16 -8.60 7.55 4.98
C ILE A 16 -7.25 7.65 4.27
N GLY A 17 -6.21 7.06 4.86
CA GLY A 17 -4.86 7.05 4.29
C GLY A 17 -4.78 6.33 2.95
N THR A 18 -5.39 5.15 2.81
CA THR A 18 -5.40 4.40 1.55
C THR A 18 -6.18 5.11 0.45
N ILE A 19 -7.34 5.70 0.77
CA ILE A 19 -8.11 6.51 -0.19
C ILE A 19 -7.28 7.72 -0.65
N THR A 20 -6.61 8.40 0.29
CA THR A 20 -5.74 9.56 -0.03
C THR A 20 -4.58 9.15 -0.94
N SER A 21 -3.94 8.00 -0.65
CA SER A 21 -2.89 7.43 -1.49
C SER A 21 -3.39 7.09 -2.90
N ALA A 22 -4.56 6.45 -3.01
CA ALA A 22 -5.16 6.10 -4.29
C ALA A 22 -5.50 7.32 -5.16
N ILE A 23 -5.95 8.41 -4.55
CA ILE A 23 -6.13 9.70 -5.25
C ILE A 23 -4.76 10.24 -5.72
N GLY A 24 -3.72 10.15 -4.89
CA GLY A 24 -2.34 10.53 -5.25
C GLY A 24 -1.77 9.71 -6.42
N SER A 25 -1.99 8.40 -6.44
CA SER A 25 -1.53 7.51 -7.51
C SER A 25 -2.25 7.74 -8.84
N THR A 26 -3.48 8.28 -8.81
CA THR A 26 -4.29 8.50 -10.02
C THR A 26 -3.90 9.79 -10.77
N PRO A 27 -3.54 9.74 -12.07
CA PRO A 27 -3.19 10.92 -12.87
C PRO A 27 -4.41 11.72 -13.34
N PHE A 28 -5.20 12.26 -12.41
CA PHE A 28 -6.29 13.17 -12.76
C PHE A 28 -5.76 14.45 -13.42
N TYR A 29 -6.38 14.88 -14.53
CA TYR A 29 -5.93 16.05 -15.29
C TYR A 29 -5.92 17.36 -14.47
N PHE A 30 -6.71 17.41 -13.41
CA PHE A 30 -6.89 18.60 -12.55
C PHE A 30 -6.02 18.57 -11.29
N ILE A 31 -5.24 17.51 -11.03
CA ILE A 31 -4.32 17.41 -9.90
C ILE A 31 -2.88 17.38 -10.41
N SER A 32 -2.07 18.36 -10.00
CA SER A 32 -0.65 18.44 -10.39
C SER A 32 0.18 17.28 -9.83
N SER A 33 1.30 16.97 -10.46
CA SER A 33 2.22 15.91 -10.02
C SER A 33 2.71 16.10 -8.58
N ASN A 34 3.02 17.35 -8.18
CA ASN A 34 3.52 17.63 -6.83
C ASN A 34 2.43 17.36 -5.78
N VAL A 35 1.20 17.79 -6.05
CA VAL A 35 0.06 17.51 -5.15
C VAL A 35 -0.22 16.02 -5.07
N ARG A 36 -0.07 15.28 -6.18
CA ARG A 36 -0.21 13.82 -6.19
C ARG A 36 0.85 13.13 -5.33
N GLU A 37 2.09 13.58 -5.42
CA GLU A 37 3.20 13.09 -4.58
C GLU A 37 2.94 13.38 -3.10
N ASP A 38 2.52 14.60 -2.76
CA ASP A 38 2.14 14.99 -1.39
C ASP A 38 0.99 14.12 -0.85
N LEU A 39 -0.05 13.87 -1.67
CA LEU A 39 -1.16 12.99 -1.29
C LEU A 39 -0.70 11.55 -1.06
N ASN A 40 0.26 11.06 -1.85
CA ASN A 40 0.83 9.72 -1.66
C ASN A 40 1.60 9.64 -0.32
N ILE A 41 2.41 10.66 0.00
CA ILE A 41 3.12 10.75 1.28
C ILE A 41 2.14 10.82 2.46
N TYR A 42 1.13 11.70 2.40
CA TYR A 42 0.13 11.82 3.46
C TYR A 42 -0.70 10.54 3.61
N GLY A 43 -1.08 9.91 2.51
CA GLY A 43 -1.81 8.66 2.51
C GLY A 43 -1.05 7.54 3.19
N ASN A 44 0.22 7.32 2.84
CA ASN A 44 1.06 6.30 3.50
C ASN A 44 1.34 6.65 4.97
N THR A 45 1.46 7.94 5.30
CA THR A 45 1.65 8.37 6.70
C THR A 45 0.43 8.03 7.56
N LEU A 46 -0.77 8.33 7.06
CA LEU A 46 -2.02 7.99 7.74
C LEU A 46 -2.15 6.47 7.89
N GLN A 47 -1.83 5.68 6.87
CA GLN A 47 -1.83 4.21 6.98
C GLN A 47 -0.84 3.70 8.04
N ALA A 48 0.39 4.22 8.06
CA ALA A 48 1.38 3.83 9.06
C ALA A 48 0.87 4.07 10.49
N VAL A 49 0.24 5.22 10.72
CA VAL A 49 -0.31 5.60 12.02
C VAL A 49 -1.56 4.78 12.35
N GLY A 50 -2.47 4.59 11.39
CA GLY A 50 -3.69 3.82 11.57
C GLY A 50 -3.40 2.39 12.00
N ASN A 51 -2.56 1.68 11.24
CA ASN A 51 -2.19 0.30 11.55
C ASN A 51 -1.40 0.19 12.88
N ALA A 52 -0.59 1.20 13.23
CA ALA A 52 0.09 1.22 14.52
C ALA A 52 -0.87 1.45 15.70
N LEU A 53 -1.92 2.26 15.51
CA LEU A 53 -2.96 2.49 16.52
C LEU A 53 -3.84 1.25 16.72
N GLU A 54 -4.14 0.53 15.64
CA GLU A 54 -4.88 -0.74 15.66
C GLU A 54 -4.10 -1.80 16.46
N ALA A 55 -2.82 -2.00 16.12
CA ALA A 55 -1.95 -2.90 16.87
C ALA A 55 -1.76 -2.51 18.36
N ASP A 56 -1.77 -1.21 18.69
CA ASP A 56 -1.70 -0.72 20.08
C ASP A 56 -3.04 -0.85 20.84
N GLY A 57 -4.15 -0.99 20.12
CA GLY A 57 -5.46 -1.33 20.68
C GLY A 57 -5.51 -2.79 21.13
N GLN A 58 -4.97 -3.69 20.31
CA GLN A 58 -5.09 -5.13 20.53
C GLN A 58 -4.38 -5.63 21.80
N GLU A 59 -5.13 -6.36 22.63
CA GLU A 59 -4.60 -6.99 23.84
C GLU A 59 -3.86 -8.30 23.52
N GLY A 60 -2.70 -8.51 24.16
CA GLY A 60 -1.90 -9.71 23.94
C GLY A 60 -1.12 -9.72 22.61
N ILE A 61 -0.79 -10.93 22.15
CA ILE A 61 -0.08 -11.19 20.89
C ILE A 61 -1.03 -12.00 20.00
N SER A 62 -1.41 -11.41 18.87
CA SER A 62 -2.13 -12.03 17.76
C SER A 62 -1.36 -11.83 16.45
N LEU A 63 -1.64 -12.66 15.45
CA LEU A 63 -1.16 -12.50 14.08
C LEU A 63 -1.78 -11.26 13.42
N GLU A 64 -2.96 -10.82 13.83
CA GLU A 64 -3.53 -9.53 13.41
C GLU A 64 -2.65 -8.37 13.88
N LYS A 65 -2.29 -8.34 15.17
CA LYS A 65 -1.40 -7.32 15.74
C LYS A 65 -0.07 -7.28 15.02
N ILE A 66 0.55 -8.45 14.84
CA ILE A 66 1.81 -8.59 14.12
C ILE A 66 1.66 -8.15 12.66
N GLY A 67 0.56 -8.52 12.02
CA GLY A 67 0.23 -8.11 10.65
C GLY A 67 0.17 -6.59 10.53
N ASN A 68 -0.54 -5.93 11.45
CA ASN A 68 -0.68 -4.48 11.51
C ASN A 68 0.66 -3.76 11.79
N GLU A 69 1.50 -4.28 12.68
CA GLU A 69 2.86 -3.78 12.90
C GLU A 69 3.74 -3.90 11.64
N ILE A 70 3.65 -5.03 10.92
CA ILE A 70 4.35 -5.25 9.66
C ILE A 70 3.85 -4.27 8.59
N GLN A 71 2.53 -4.08 8.46
CA GLN A 71 1.96 -3.11 7.52
C GLN A 71 2.41 -1.67 7.84
N SER A 72 2.43 -1.29 9.12
CA SER A 72 2.94 0.03 9.55
C SER A 72 4.41 0.20 9.14
N THR A 73 5.25 -0.82 9.38
CA THR A 73 6.66 -0.83 8.97
C THR A 73 6.83 -0.72 7.45
N GLY A 74 5.98 -1.41 6.69
CA GLY A 74 5.95 -1.32 5.24
C GLY A 74 5.65 0.09 4.75
N ASN A 75 4.64 0.76 5.34
CA ASN A 75 4.32 2.16 5.03
C ASN A 75 5.47 3.11 5.37
N VAL A 76 6.13 2.96 6.51
CA VAL A 76 7.34 3.75 6.85
C VAL A 76 8.45 3.55 5.81
N THR A 77 8.59 2.33 5.28
CA THR A 77 9.55 2.03 4.22
C THR A 77 9.19 2.73 2.90
N VAL A 78 7.91 2.75 2.52
CA VAL A 78 7.41 3.52 1.37
C VAL A 78 7.71 5.02 1.55
N ILE A 79 7.33 5.59 2.69
CA ILE A 79 7.55 7.01 3.01
C ILE A 79 9.04 7.37 2.94
N SER A 80 9.91 6.47 3.43
CA SER A 80 11.37 6.66 3.33
C SER A 80 11.85 6.75 1.88
N GLY A 81 11.24 5.99 0.96
CA GLY A 81 11.50 6.06 -0.48
C GLY A 81 11.01 7.35 -1.13
N LEU A 82 9.92 7.93 -0.63
CA LEU A 82 9.31 9.16 -1.17
C LEU A 82 9.97 10.44 -0.62
N VAL A 83 10.33 10.48 0.66
CA VAL A 83 10.77 11.71 1.34
C VAL A 83 12.28 11.90 1.33
N ILE A 84 13.06 10.83 1.45
CA ILE A 84 14.52 10.95 1.55
C ILE A 84 15.10 11.11 0.14
N ASP A 85 16.04 12.05 -0.01
CA ASP A 85 16.69 12.31 -1.29
C ASP A 85 17.74 11.24 -1.66
N PHE A 86 17.25 10.04 -1.97
CA PHE A 86 18.03 8.97 -2.56
C PHE A 86 18.08 9.07 -4.09
N LYS A 87 18.96 8.27 -4.71
CA LYS A 87 18.92 8.04 -6.16
C LYS A 87 17.60 7.38 -6.56
N ASP A 88 17.09 7.68 -7.75
CA ASP A 88 15.77 7.21 -8.24
C ASP A 88 15.56 5.71 -8.10
N GLU A 89 16.58 4.90 -8.45
CA GLU A 89 16.49 3.44 -8.28
C GLU A 89 16.30 3.01 -6.82
N THR A 90 16.91 3.73 -5.88
CA THR A 90 16.78 3.44 -4.45
C THR A 90 15.42 3.89 -3.94
N LYS A 91 14.93 5.05 -4.36
CA LYS A 91 13.57 5.55 -4.06
C LYS A 91 12.52 4.49 -4.45
N ILE A 92 12.55 4.05 -5.71
CA ILE A 92 11.60 3.05 -6.24
C ILE A 92 11.76 1.69 -5.55
N LYS A 93 13.00 1.24 -5.28
CA LYS A 93 13.21 -0.02 -4.54
C LYS A 93 12.63 0.01 -3.13
N LEU A 94 12.70 1.15 -2.44
CA LEU A 94 12.10 1.29 -1.11
C LEU A 94 10.58 1.26 -1.19
N VAL A 95 9.97 1.93 -2.18
CA VAL A 95 8.52 1.84 -2.42
C VAL A 95 8.09 0.39 -2.71
N ILE A 96 8.80 -0.32 -3.61
CA ILE A 96 8.54 -1.75 -3.89
C ILE A 96 8.66 -2.61 -2.64
N ALA A 97 9.74 -2.43 -1.87
CA ALA A 97 9.99 -3.21 -0.66
C ALA A 97 8.93 -2.94 0.41
N GLY A 98 8.59 -1.67 0.64
CA GLY A 98 7.55 -1.28 1.58
C GLY A 98 6.19 -1.87 1.21
N ASN A 99 5.78 -1.80 -0.05
CA ASN A 99 4.54 -2.41 -0.52
C ASN A 99 4.54 -3.95 -0.37
N TRP A 100 5.65 -4.64 -0.65
CA TRP A 100 5.74 -6.07 -0.37
C TRP A 100 5.67 -6.40 1.12
N THR A 101 6.29 -5.60 1.98
CA THR A 101 6.18 -5.74 3.43
C THR A 101 4.74 -5.54 3.89
N GLN A 102 4.02 -4.54 3.37
CA GLN A 102 2.60 -4.37 3.67
C GLN A 102 1.76 -5.57 3.21
N ALA A 103 2.00 -6.09 2.01
CA ALA A 103 1.29 -7.29 1.54
C ALA A 103 1.53 -8.50 2.46
N LEU A 104 2.75 -8.69 2.96
CA LEU A 104 3.05 -9.72 3.97
C LEU A 104 2.29 -9.46 5.28
N GLY A 105 2.24 -8.22 5.74
CA GLY A 105 1.51 -7.86 6.97
C GLY A 105 0.02 -8.16 6.84
N GLY A 106 -0.62 -7.75 5.75
CA GLY A 106 -2.02 -8.06 5.47
C GLY A 106 -2.30 -9.57 5.40
N LEU A 107 -1.42 -10.36 4.77
CA LEU A 107 -1.54 -11.83 4.77
C LEU A 107 -1.29 -12.47 6.13
N THR A 108 -0.46 -11.85 6.97
CA THR A 108 -0.17 -12.33 8.33
C THR A 108 -1.40 -12.16 9.21
N ALA A 109 -2.09 -11.02 9.09
CA ALA A 109 -3.31 -10.74 9.84
C ALA A 109 -4.43 -11.78 9.58
N LEU A 110 -4.52 -12.31 8.37
CA LEU A 110 -5.51 -13.35 8.00
C LEU A 110 -5.34 -14.67 8.75
N ALA A 111 -4.16 -14.97 9.27
CA ALA A 111 -3.84 -16.33 9.69
C ALA A 111 -4.58 -16.74 10.97
N ASP A 112 -4.84 -15.81 11.89
CA ASP A 112 -5.66 -16.07 13.09
C ASP A 112 -7.15 -16.15 12.73
N GLU A 113 -7.64 -15.25 11.86
CA GLU A 113 -9.04 -15.23 11.38
C GLU A 113 -9.45 -16.53 10.66
N PHE A 114 -8.50 -17.25 10.05
CA PHE A 114 -8.80 -18.57 9.47
C PHE A 114 -8.90 -19.69 10.50
N GLU A 115 -8.26 -19.55 11.66
CA GLU A 115 -8.31 -20.54 12.74
C GLU A 115 -9.62 -20.38 13.55
N ASP A 116 -10.14 -19.16 13.67
CA ASP A 116 -11.40 -18.80 14.35
C ASP A 116 -12.61 -18.52 13.41
N ALA A 117 -12.51 -18.92 12.13
CA ALA A 117 -13.50 -18.71 11.04
C ALA A 117 -14.95 -19.24 11.26
N SER A 118 -15.28 -19.66 12.48
CA SER A 118 -16.62 -20.01 12.95
C SER A 118 -17.55 -18.79 13.09
N ASP A 119 -16.99 -17.60 13.35
CA ASP A 119 -17.76 -16.37 13.51
C ASP A 119 -17.93 -15.62 12.20
N LYS A 120 -19.18 -15.25 11.91
CA LYS A 120 -19.55 -14.64 10.63
C LYS A 120 -19.05 -13.21 10.48
N ASP A 121 -18.64 -12.59 11.57
CA ASP A 121 -18.33 -11.17 11.63
C ASP A 121 -16.84 -10.87 11.31
N GLU A 122 -15.95 -11.87 11.36
CA GLU A 122 -14.56 -11.80 10.86
C GLU A 122 -14.46 -11.75 9.32
N SER A 123 -15.52 -12.12 8.59
CA SER A 123 -15.50 -12.20 7.13
C SER A 123 -15.14 -10.86 6.46
N PHE A 124 -15.44 -9.74 7.10
CA PHE A 124 -15.08 -8.40 6.59
C PHE A 124 -13.59 -8.10 6.76
N ASN A 125 -12.98 -8.48 7.90
CA ASN A 125 -11.54 -8.34 8.13
C ASN A 125 -10.75 -9.22 7.17
N ILE A 126 -11.16 -10.49 6.99
CA ILE A 126 -10.54 -11.43 6.02
C ILE A 126 -10.54 -10.85 4.60
N ILE A 127 -11.71 -10.38 4.13
CA ILE A 127 -11.83 -9.81 2.79
C ILE A 127 -11.01 -8.52 2.70
N GLY A 128 -11.05 -7.68 3.72
CA GLY A 128 -10.32 -6.43 3.77
C GLY A 128 -8.81 -6.62 3.69
N ASN A 129 -8.26 -7.43 4.59
CA ASN A 129 -6.84 -7.77 4.66
C ASN A 129 -6.33 -8.45 3.39
N LEU A 130 -7.13 -9.34 2.78
CA LEU A 130 -6.81 -9.95 1.48
C LEU A 130 -6.76 -8.92 0.35
N LEU A 131 -7.76 -8.04 0.24
CA LEU A 131 -7.78 -6.98 -0.77
C LEU A 131 -6.62 -6.00 -0.58
N GLN A 132 -6.29 -5.63 0.67
CA GLN A 132 -5.12 -4.82 0.99
C GLN A 132 -3.82 -5.48 0.52
N ALA A 133 -3.64 -6.78 0.78
CA ALA A 133 -2.47 -7.52 0.33
C ALA A 133 -2.36 -7.58 -1.20
N ILE A 134 -3.48 -7.79 -1.90
CA ILE A 134 -3.52 -7.77 -3.38
C ILE A 134 -3.16 -6.38 -3.91
N GLY A 135 -3.76 -5.33 -3.35
CA GLY A 135 -3.53 -3.95 -3.77
C GLY A 135 -2.07 -3.53 -3.59
N ASN A 136 -1.47 -3.84 -2.44
CA ASN A 136 -0.06 -3.61 -2.16
C ASN A 136 0.87 -4.41 -3.09
N SER A 137 0.52 -5.67 -3.38
CA SER A 137 1.27 -6.49 -4.35
C SER A 137 1.26 -5.88 -5.75
N LEU A 138 0.10 -5.36 -6.19
CA LEU A 138 -0.02 -4.68 -7.48
C LEU A 138 0.81 -3.39 -7.52
N GLN A 139 0.77 -2.55 -6.49
CA GLN A 139 1.63 -1.35 -6.41
C GLN A 139 3.12 -1.71 -6.48
N ALA A 140 3.55 -2.78 -5.79
CA ALA A 140 4.92 -3.28 -5.88
C ALA A 140 5.28 -3.74 -7.30
N ILE A 141 4.36 -4.41 -8.01
CA ILE A 141 4.54 -4.80 -9.41
C ILE A 141 4.62 -3.56 -10.31
N GLY A 142 3.75 -2.56 -10.13
CA GLY A 142 3.80 -1.29 -10.85
C GLY A 142 5.16 -0.61 -10.72
N GLY A 143 5.70 -0.55 -9.50
CA GLY A 143 7.05 -0.06 -9.23
C GLY A 143 8.15 -0.86 -9.92
N ILE A 144 8.00 -2.18 -10.09
CA ILE A 144 8.96 -3.01 -10.85
C ILE A 144 8.99 -2.60 -12.33
N TYR A 145 7.84 -2.29 -12.93
CA TYR A 145 7.77 -1.80 -14.31
C TYR A 145 8.49 -0.46 -14.45
N GLU A 146 8.27 0.47 -13.52
CA GLU A 146 8.96 1.76 -13.48
C GLU A 146 10.49 1.62 -13.28
N LEU A 147 10.92 0.75 -12.36
CA LEU A 147 12.34 0.49 -12.14
C LEU A 147 13.03 -0.07 -13.39
N LYS A 148 12.32 -0.92 -14.15
CA LYS A 148 12.83 -1.48 -15.41
C LYS A 148 12.95 -0.41 -16.49
N SER A 149 11.99 0.51 -16.62
CA SER A 149 12.06 1.57 -17.62
C SER A 149 13.24 2.52 -17.36
N ILE A 150 13.41 2.98 -16.11
CA ILE A 150 14.52 3.90 -15.75
C ILE A 150 15.90 3.26 -15.95
N ARG A 151 16.04 1.97 -15.62
CA ARG A 151 17.30 1.26 -15.85
C ARG A 151 17.64 1.16 -17.32
N LYS A 152 16.64 0.93 -18.16
CA LYS A 152 16.83 0.82 -19.60
C LYS A 152 17.17 2.17 -20.23
N GLU A 153 16.45 3.24 -19.87
CA GLU A 153 16.77 4.61 -20.29
C GLU A 153 18.23 4.98 -19.95
N ARG A 154 18.72 4.58 -18.77
CA ARG A 154 20.11 4.80 -18.37
C ARG A 154 21.13 3.97 -19.17
N LEU A 155 20.77 2.75 -19.56
CA LEU A 155 21.62 1.89 -20.40
C LEU A 155 21.71 2.46 -21.82
N ASP A 156 20.57 2.83 -22.40
CA ASP A 156 20.50 3.45 -23.73
C ASP A 156 21.30 4.76 -23.78
N SER A 157 21.17 5.60 -22.76
CA SER A 157 21.96 6.85 -22.63
C SER A 157 23.47 6.61 -22.55
N LYS A 158 23.91 5.48 -21.98
CA LYS A 158 25.33 5.12 -21.90
C LYS A 158 25.84 4.56 -23.23
N ASP A 159 25.02 3.81 -23.94
CA ASP A 159 25.38 3.24 -25.24
C ASP A 159 25.46 4.33 -26.33
N GLU A 160 24.58 5.34 -26.30
CA GLU A 160 24.67 6.52 -27.19
C GLU A 160 25.96 7.34 -26.96
N LEU A 161 26.43 7.46 -25.72
CA LEU A 161 27.69 8.15 -25.42
C LEU A 161 28.94 7.37 -25.89
N VAL A 162 28.81 6.06 -26.13
CA VAL A 162 29.92 5.16 -26.49
C VAL A 162 29.90 4.82 -27.98
N ASN A 163 28.73 4.77 -28.61
CA ASN A 163 28.56 4.40 -30.02
C ASN A 163 27.71 5.45 -30.76
N ASP A 164 28.30 6.10 -31.77
CA ASP A 164 27.65 6.98 -32.75
C ASP A 164 26.74 6.19 -33.71
N THR A 165 25.84 5.35 -33.18
CA THR A 165 24.96 4.51 -34.00
C THR A 165 23.52 4.96 -33.85
N GLU A 166 22.99 5.61 -34.90
CA GLU A 166 21.55 5.83 -35.11
C GLU A 166 20.84 4.47 -35.23
N GLY A 167 20.52 3.87 -34.09
CA GLY A 167 19.62 2.73 -33.97
C GLY A 167 18.15 3.18 -34.01
N ASN A 168 17.25 2.25 -34.32
CA ASN A 168 15.80 2.42 -34.52
C ASN A 168 15.06 2.98 -33.27
N LEU A 169 15.28 4.27 -32.98
CA LEU A 169 14.90 4.98 -31.76
C LEU A 169 13.38 5.02 -31.55
N ASP A 170 12.61 5.17 -32.64
CA ASP A 170 11.15 5.36 -32.59
C ASP A 170 10.40 4.14 -32.04
N ASN A 171 10.80 2.92 -32.41
CA ASN A 171 10.17 1.70 -31.90
C ASN A 171 10.51 1.44 -30.43
N GLN A 172 11.71 1.83 -30.00
CA GLN A 172 12.16 1.66 -28.62
C GLN A 172 11.46 2.64 -27.69
N VAL A 173 11.40 3.92 -28.05
CA VAL A 173 10.72 4.98 -27.29
C VAL A 173 9.23 4.65 -27.08
N ASN A 174 8.54 4.18 -28.13
CA ASN A 174 7.14 3.78 -28.01
C ASN A 174 6.95 2.61 -27.03
N SER A 175 7.82 1.59 -27.08
CA SER A 175 7.73 0.43 -26.18
C SER A 175 7.99 0.76 -24.71
N GLU A 176 8.81 1.76 -24.41
CA GLU A 176 9.10 2.18 -23.02
C GLU A 176 8.01 3.09 -22.46
N LEU A 177 7.45 3.97 -23.29
CA LEU A 177 6.28 4.75 -22.93
C LEU A 177 5.10 3.84 -22.56
N ASP A 178 4.93 2.74 -23.29
CA ASP A 178 3.87 1.75 -23.03
C ASP A 178 4.08 1.04 -21.68
N LYS A 179 5.31 0.61 -21.35
CA LYS A 179 5.61 -0.01 -20.05
C LYS A 179 5.44 0.94 -18.87
N LYS A 180 5.82 2.22 -19.05
CA LYS A 180 5.65 3.23 -18.01
C LYS A 180 4.17 3.49 -17.73
N LYS A 181 3.35 3.57 -18.78
CA LYS A 181 1.88 3.67 -18.66
C LYS A 181 1.27 2.43 -18.03
N GLU A 182 1.76 1.24 -18.39
CA GLU A 182 1.33 -0.04 -17.80
C GLU A 182 1.63 -0.07 -16.30
N GLY A 183 2.86 0.27 -15.89
CA GLY A 183 3.27 0.36 -14.49
C GLY A 183 2.40 1.33 -13.69
N GLN A 184 2.15 2.53 -14.22
CA GLN A 184 1.26 3.52 -13.58
C GLN A 184 -0.18 3.04 -13.47
N SER A 185 -0.68 2.31 -14.47
CA SER A 185 -2.04 1.77 -14.45
C SER A 185 -2.18 0.67 -13.39
N ILE A 186 -1.19 -0.22 -13.30
CA ILE A 186 -1.15 -1.29 -12.28
C ILE A 186 -1.08 -0.67 -10.88
N ASP A 187 -0.24 0.34 -10.68
CA ASP A 187 -0.12 1.06 -9.40
C ASP A 187 -1.44 1.74 -8.98
N THR A 188 -2.10 2.40 -9.94
CA THR A 188 -3.41 3.03 -9.71
C THR A 188 -4.47 2.00 -9.31
N ILE A 189 -4.56 0.87 -10.04
CA ILE A 189 -5.50 -0.21 -9.73
C ILE A 189 -5.19 -0.81 -8.36
N GLY A 190 -3.91 -1.06 -8.07
CA GLY A 190 -3.47 -1.59 -6.78
C GLY A 190 -3.87 -0.68 -5.61
N SER A 191 -3.65 0.63 -5.76
CA SER A 191 -4.00 1.61 -4.73
C SER A 191 -5.51 1.63 -4.43
N TRP A 192 -6.36 1.57 -5.47
CA TRP A 192 -7.82 1.53 -5.27
C TRP A 192 -8.32 0.20 -4.70
N ILE A 193 -7.72 -0.94 -5.09
CA ILE A 193 -8.05 -2.24 -4.49
C ILE A 193 -7.69 -2.24 -3.01
N GLN A 194 -6.53 -1.70 -2.64
CA GLN A 194 -6.13 -1.55 -1.24
C GLN A 194 -7.12 -0.66 -0.48
N ALA A 195 -7.51 0.49 -1.04
CA ALA A 195 -8.45 1.40 -0.41
C ALA A 195 -9.83 0.75 -0.16
N VAL A 196 -10.33 -0.04 -1.11
CA VAL A 196 -11.55 -0.84 -0.88
C VAL A 196 -11.31 -1.83 0.25
N GLY A 197 -10.17 -2.54 0.24
CA GLY A 197 -9.80 -3.47 1.31
C GLY A 197 -9.81 -2.84 2.70
N SER A 198 -9.17 -1.67 2.89
CA SER A 198 -9.15 -1.00 4.20
C SER A 198 -10.53 -0.53 4.66
N VAL A 199 -11.45 -0.22 3.74
CA VAL A 199 -12.86 0.08 4.10
C VAL A 199 -13.57 -1.20 4.58
N PHE A 200 -13.30 -2.35 3.98
CA PHE A 200 -13.81 -3.64 4.47
C PHE A 200 -13.27 -3.97 5.86
N SER A 201 -11.96 -3.81 6.09
CA SER A 201 -11.35 -3.98 7.43
C SER A 201 -11.96 -3.03 8.45
N LEU A 202 -12.15 -1.75 8.14
CA LEU A 202 -12.85 -0.82 9.04
C LEU A 202 -14.28 -1.29 9.40
N ILE A 203 -15.02 -1.83 8.43
CA ILE A 203 -16.37 -2.34 8.69
C ILE A 203 -16.31 -3.58 9.60
N GLY A 204 -15.33 -4.46 9.40
CA GLY A 204 -15.12 -5.63 10.26
C GLY A 204 -14.73 -5.22 11.68
N GLN A 205 -13.75 -4.33 11.85
CA GLN A 205 -13.38 -3.79 13.15
C GLN A 205 -14.58 -3.15 13.88
N ILE A 206 -15.40 -2.35 13.21
CA ILE A 206 -16.59 -1.76 13.85
C ILE A 206 -17.55 -2.85 14.35
N ARG A 207 -17.70 -3.96 13.63
CA ARG A 207 -18.61 -5.03 14.02
C ARG A 207 -18.07 -5.82 15.20
N GLU A 208 -16.85 -6.31 15.07
CA GLU A 208 -16.15 -7.09 16.10
C GLU A 208 -16.17 -6.38 17.45
N GLU A 209 -15.73 -5.12 17.46
CA GLU A 209 -15.64 -4.32 18.68
C GLU A 209 -17.01 -3.95 19.27
N SER A 210 -18.04 -3.82 18.42
CA SER A 210 -19.40 -3.57 18.91
C SER A 210 -19.97 -4.79 19.64
N GLU A 211 -19.65 -6.00 19.16
CA GLU A 211 -20.11 -7.25 19.79
C GLU A 211 -19.40 -7.51 21.12
N GLU A 212 -18.10 -7.23 21.22
CA GLU A 212 -17.37 -7.32 22.49
C GLU A 212 -17.96 -6.39 23.56
N LEU A 213 -18.30 -5.15 23.16
CA LEU A 213 -18.94 -4.18 24.05
C LEU A 213 -20.30 -4.69 24.54
N GLU A 214 -21.14 -5.23 23.65
CA GLU A 214 -22.44 -5.81 24.03
C GLU A 214 -22.31 -7.08 24.89
N GLY A 215 -21.25 -7.88 24.68
CA GLY A 215 -20.96 -9.09 25.45
C GLY A 215 -20.44 -8.81 26.87
N SER A 216 -19.76 -7.68 27.07
CA SER A 216 -19.18 -7.28 28.36
C SER A 216 -20.20 -6.76 29.39
N ASP A 217 -21.43 -6.46 28.95
CA ASP A 217 -22.53 -5.93 29.77
C ASP A 217 -23.45 -7.03 30.37
N ASN A 218 -23.16 -8.33 30.17
CA ASN A 218 -23.89 -9.49 30.74
C ASN A 218 -23.09 -10.24 31.82
#